data_AF-A0A7M7STY9-F1
#
_entry.id   AF-A0A7M7STY9-F1
#
_cell.length_a   1.000
_cell.length_b   1.000
_cell.length_c   1.000
_cell.angle_alpha   90.00
_cell.angle_beta   90.00
_cell.angle_gamma   90.00
#
_symmetry.space_group_name_H-M   'P 1'
#
loop_
_entity.id
_entity.type
_entity.pdbx_description
1 polymer ?
#
loop_
_entity_poly.entity_id
_entity_poly.type
_entity_poly.pdbx_seq_one_letter_code
_entity_poly.pdbx_strand_id
1 'polypeptide(L)'
;MYIHKLSNHPPSIIKNLPASISRRIADISCDEETFNEASPAYNDALKASEFAETLTYTKERPTRRKQNRKRNIIWFNPPFSKNVTTNIGRSFLRLVDKHFPKKSKFNKIFNRNTLKVSYSCMPNVASIIKAHNKQVSSTDDHTKPKTCNCRKKNVCPLQGNCQAGSIIYSAKVSGPESPKQYIGLTEPPFKLSTPFTIEWSISSKAQAYSSETKKCNLCLTEKLAIINAEKQTLLNKRPELISKYFRPWPKNSQVICESDRIQRLRNNLGVNNPRDEVQHSSHGIRTPQLWTRPNENELEKALVLGSRRNLSNFLTIGLPTVLRETDNYLSQTLDSLILNSSPEERSAAILLIFLADFEDEKRSILRDMIKDKYLPYLESGFIQVIQAPASFYPSLKNLKSNYGDSETRVRWRSKQCVDIAYTFIYGSGLSEYYLHMEDDVITVKGYITAIRTYIREKSNVKWVILEFASLGTFGQLLRAYDLDRLAQFILFFYQDQPVDWLFSKFKDLNAQQKKYIRKPSIFQHKGIQSSLKGKNMAHWVDKTFIDTNKASGKNQSSGKV
;
A
#
# COMPACT_ATOMS: atom_id res chain seq x y z
N MET A 1 7.31 1.50 37.89
CA MET A 1 7.38 0.25 37.11
C MET A 1 6.39 0.33 35.95
N TYR A 2 6.73 -0.15 34.75
CA TYR A 2 5.91 0.10 33.54
C TYR A 2 4.65 -0.78 33.40
N ILE A 3 4.45 -1.78 34.26
CA ILE A 3 3.35 -2.74 34.16
C ILE A 3 2.63 -2.80 35.50
N HIS A 4 1.43 -2.22 35.56
CA HIS A 4 0.52 -2.34 36.70
C HIS A 4 -0.08 -3.75 36.76
N LYS A 5 -0.37 -4.30 37.94
CA LYS A 5 -1.02 -5.61 38.10
C LYS A 5 -2.36 -5.72 37.36
N LEU A 6 -3.09 -4.62 37.26
CA LEU A 6 -4.38 -4.54 36.55
C LEU A 6 -4.26 -4.37 35.03
N SER A 7 -3.05 -4.19 34.51
CA SER A 7 -2.83 -3.93 33.08
C SER A 7 -3.23 -5.11 32.19
N ASN A 8 -3.48 -4.83 30.91
CA ASN A 8 -3.89 -5.80 29.91
C ASN A 8 -2.70 -6.64 29.39
N HIS A 9 -1.99 -7.32 30.30
CA HIS A 9 -0.86 -8.20 29.99
C HIS A 9 -1.17 -9.65 30.36
N PRO A 10 -0.51 -10.64 29.72
CA PRO A 10 -0.69 -12.05 30.05
C PRO A 10 -0.40 -12.34 31.53
N PRO A 11 -1.20 -13.19 32.20
CA PRO A 11 -1.02 -13.51 33.62
C PRO A 11 0.37 -14.08 33.94
N SER A 12 0.99 -14.80 32.99
CA SER A 12 2.35 -15.33 33.14
C SER A 12 3.41 -14.23 33.21
N ILE A 13 3.22 -13.10 32.52
CA ILE A 13 4.14 -11.97 32.57
C ILE A 13 3.98 -11.22 33.88
N ILE A 14 2.74 -10.93 34.28
CA ILE A 14 2.42 -10.24 35.53
C ILE A 14 2.97 -11.03 36.73
N LYS A 15 2.74 -12.35 36.77
CA LYS A 15 3.23 -13.21 37.86
C LYS A 15 4.76 -13.26 37.97
N ASN A 16 5.47 -13.24 36.84
CA ASN A 16 6.93 -13.40 36.84
C ASN A 16 7.69 -12.06 36.94
N LEU A 17 6.98 -10.93 36.95
CA LEU A 17 7.57 -9.61 36.91
C LEU A 17 8.43 -9.29 38.15
N PRO A 18 7.97 -9.51 39.40
CA PRO A 18 8.79 -9.21 40.59
C PRO A 18 10.07 -10.06 40.63
N ALA A 19 9.92 -11.37 40.40
CA ALA A 19 11.04 -12.30 40.33
C ALA A 19 12.03 -11.97 39.20
N SER A 20 11.57 -11.43 38.06
CA SER A 20 12.45 -11.01 36.96
C SER A 20 13.22 -9.75 37.29
N ILE A 21 12.63 -8.83 38.05
CA ILE A 21 13.25 -7.57 38.47
C ILE A 21 14.28 -7.83 39.57
N SER A 22 13.92 -8.63 40.59
CA SER A 22 14.85 -9.10 41.62
C SER A 22 16.07 -9.76 40.99
N ARG A 23 15.86 -10.69 40.04
CA ARG A 23 16.97 -11.33 39.31
C ARG A 23 17.86 -10.32 38.60
N ARG A 24 17.27 -9.36 37.91
CA ARG A 24 18.02 -8.38 37.11
C ARG A 24 18.83 -7.42 37.99
N ILE A 25 18.28 -6.97 39.11
CA ILE A 25 18.98 -6.08 40.03
C ILE A 25 20.13 -6.84 40.68
N ALA A 26 19.87 -8.06 41.17
CA ALA A 26 20.92 -8.92 41.73
C ALA A 26 22.03 -9.26 40.71
N ASP A 27 21.72 -9.37 39.41
CA ASP A 27 22.72 -9.62 38.36
C ASP A 27 23.60 -8.38 38.04
N ILE A 28 23.14 -7.18 38.37
CA ILE A 28 23.83 -5.91 38.08
C ILE A 28 24.58 -5.39 39.32
N SER A 29 24.09 -5.72 40.53
CA SER A 29 24.74 -5.37 41.79
C SER A 29 26.02 -6.19 41.99
N CYS A 30 27.12 -5.53 42.33
CA CYS A 30 28.41 -6.16 42.60
C CYS A 30 28.45 -6.91 43.94
N ASP A 31 27.60 -6.53 44.89
CA ASP A 31 27.51 -7.10 46.23
C ASP A 31 26.11 -6.86 46.83
N GLU A 32 25.87 -7.41 48.02
CA GLU A 32 24.59 -7.34 48.73
C GLU A 32 24.28 -5.93 49.26
N GLU A 33 25.29 -5.14 49.61
CA GLU A 33 25.14 -3.79 50.12
C GLU A 33 24.61 -2.86 49.02
N THR A 34 25.22 -2.93 47.83
CA THR A 34 24.78 -2.22 46.62
C THR A 34 23.38 -2.65 46.17
N PHE A 35 23.01 -3.93 46.37
CA PHE A 35 21.65 -4.41 46.13
C PHE A 35 20.65 -3.80 47.11
N ASN A 36 20.99 -3.78 48.40
CA ASN A 36 20.13 -3.25 49.46
C ASN A 36 19.96 -1.73 49.37
N GLU A 37 20.96 -1.00 48.88
CA GLU A 37 20.86 0.43 48.58
C GLU A 37 19.89 0.71 47.42
N ALA A 38 19.95 -0.09 46.35
CA ALA A 38 19.11 0.10 45.17
C ALA A 38 17.67 -0.44 45.33
N SER A 39 17.46 -1.46 46.15
CA SER A 39 16.20 -2.20 46.29
C SER A 39 14.98 -1.35 46.72
N PRO A 40 15.07 -0.38 47.65
CA PRO A 40 13.94 0.42 48.11
C PRO A 40 13.16 1.09 46.98
N ALA A 41 13.86 1.75 46.04
CA ALA A 41 13.21 2.45 44.92
C ALA A 41 12.39 1.50 44.02
N TYR A 42 12.83 0.25 43.84
CA TYR A 42 12.11 -0.75 43.06
C TYR A 42 10.98 -1.42 43.85
N ASN A 43 11.15 -1.60 45.16
CA ASN A 43 10.10 -2.08 46.06
C ASN A 43 8.94 -1.08 46.13
N ASP A 44 9.23 0.22 46.21
CA ASP A 44 8.20 1.27 46.19
C ASP A 44 7.45 1.29 44.85
N ALA A 45 8.19 1.11 43.74
CA ALA A 45 7.59 0.99 42.43
C ALA A 45 6.74 -0.28 42.24
N LEU A 46 7.07 -1.40 42.90
CA LEU A 46 6.28 -2.63 42.94
C LEU A 46 4.99 -2.43 43.74
N LYS A 47 5.10 -1.81 44.92
CA LYS A 47 3.95 -1.48 45.79
C LYS A 47 2.98 -0.52 45.09
N ALA A 48 3.48 0.53 44.47
CA ALA A 48 2.70 1.46 43.66
C ALA A 48 2.02 0.79 42.44
N SER A 49 2.46 -0.41 42.07
CA SER A 49 1.89 -1.21 40.97
C SER A 49 1.04 -2.39 41.47
N GLU A 50 0.69 -2.42 42.77
CA GLU A 50 -0.09 -3.44 43.50
C GLU A 50 0.56 -4.84 43.60
N PHE A 51 1.89 -4.93 43.52
CA PHE A 51 2.61 -6.17 43.81
C PHE A 51 2.96 -6.25 45.30
N ALA A 52 2.68 -7.40 45.91
CA ALA A 52 2.94 -7.66 47.34
C ALA A 52 4.34 -8.23 47.62
N GLU A 53 5.03 -8.70 46.58
CA GLU A 53 6.34 -9.34 46.70
C GLU A 53 7.47 -8.30 46.83
N THR A 54 8.37 -8.49 47.80
CA THR A 54 9.58 -7.68 47.98
C THR A 54 10.78 -8.34 47.30
N LEU A 55 11.71 -7.51 46.80
CA LEU A 55 12.92 -7.99 46.16
C LEU A 55 13.87 -8.68 47.17
N THR A 56 14.40 -9.84 46.80
CA THR A 56 15.38 -10.59 47.61
C THR A 56 16.71 -10.71 46.88
N TYR A 57 17.83 -10.56 47.59
CA TYR A 57 19.17 -10.83 47.07
C TYR A 57 19.41 -12.33 46.97
N THR A 58 20.17 -12.80 45.97
CA THR A 58 20.52 -14.22 45.84
C THR A 58 21.95 -14.37 45.34
N LYS A 59 22.86 -14.69 46.28
CA LYS A 59 24.31 -14.73 46.11
C LYS A 59 24.83 -15.91 45.27
N GLU A 60 24.14 -17.05 45.33
CA GLU A 60 24.55 -18.27 44.63
C GLU A 60 23.49 -18.74 43.63
N ARG A 61 23.91 -19.04 42.40
CA ARG A 61 23.05 -19.72 41.43
C ARG A 61 23.73 -20.97 40.89
N PRO A 62 23.08 -22.13 40.93
CA PRO A 62 23.58 -23.31 40.26
C PRO A 62 23.68 -23.03 38.76
N THR A 63 24.89 -23.16 38.21
CA THR A 63 25.14 -23.12 36.76
C THR A 63 24.45 -24.33 36.13
N ARG A 64 23.18 -24.18 35.75
CA ARG A 64 22.50 -25.21 34.96
C ARG A 64 23.24 -25.34 33.64
N ARG A 65 24.02 -26.41 33.48
CA ARG A 65 24.54 -26.89 32.19
C ARG A 65 23.34 -27.00 31.24
N LYS A 66 23.17 -26.02 30.34
CA LYS A 66 22.13 -26.05 29.31
C LYS A 66 22.49 -27.17 28.35
N GLN A 67 21.89 -28.35 28.55
CA GLN A 67 21.80 -29.33 27.48
C GLN A 67 20.92 -28.73 26.38
N ASN A 68 21.55 -28.11 25.38
CA ASN A 68 20.90 -27.56 24.20
C ASN A 68 20.42 -28.69 23.29
N ARG A 69 19.37 -29.41 23.70
CA ARG A 69 18.57 -30.17 22.73
C ARG A 69 17.77 -29.18 21.90
N LYS A 70 18.24 -28.89 20.68
CA LYS A 70 17.48 -28.14 19.68
C LYS A 70 16.23 -28.94 19.32
N ARG A 71 15.07 -28.51 19.82
CA ARG A 71 13.76 -29.02 19.41
C ARG A 71 13.15 -28.01 18.43
N ASN A 72 12.61 -28.50 17.33
CA ASN A 72 11.80 -27.68 16.43
C ASN A 72 10.44 -27.42 17.10
N ILE A 73 10.31 -26.26 17.75
CA ILE A 73 9.07 -25.81 18.39
C ILE A 73 8.37 -24.84 17.44
N ILE A 74 7.10 -25.11 17.17
CA ILE A 74 6.21 -24.20 16.46
C ILE A 74 5.41 -23.43 17.52
N TRP A 75 5.47 -22.10 17.44
CA TRP A 75 4.79 -21.22 18.37
C TRP A 75 3.50 -20.67 17.76
N PHE A 76 2.39 -20.88 18.45
CA PHE A 76 1.16 -20.14 18.23
C PHE A 76 1.21 -18.87 19.08
N ASN A 77 1.17 -17.70 18.44
CA ASN A 77 1.36 -16.40 19.10
C ASN A 77 0.14 -15.48 18.93
N PRO A 78 -1.02 -15.78 19.55
CA PRO A 78 -2.19 -14.92 19.49
C PRO A 78 -1.94 -13.58 20.21
N PRO A 79 -2.60 -12.49 19.77
CA PRO A 79 -2.66 -11.26 20.55
C PRO A 79 -3.37 -11.53 21.89
N PHE A 80 -2.84 -10.96 22.98
CA PHE A 80 -3.48 -11.06 24.28
C PHE A 80 -4.47 -9.93 24.50
N SER A 81 -5.64 -10.25 25.05
CA SER A 81 -6.60 -9.26 25.54
C SER A 81 -7.40 -9.83 26.70
N LYS A 82 -7.46 -9.08 27.80
CA LYS A 82 -8.25 -9.38 29.01
C LYS A 82 -9.75 -9.35 28.74
N ASN A 83 -10.20 -8.69 27.66
CA ASN A 83 -11.59 -8.67 27.22
C ASN A 83 -12.05 -10.00 26.60
N VAL A 84 -11.10 -10.88 26.25
CA VAL A 84 -11.44 -12.20 25.71
C VAL A 84 -11.69 -13.15 26.87
N THR A 85 -12.96 -13.52 27.06
CA THR A 85 -13.40 -14.47 28.08
C THR A 85 -12.94 -15.91 27.79
N THR A 86 -12.79 -16.25 26.50
CA THR A 86 -12.32 -17.57 26.07
C THR A 86 -10.83 -17.76 26.35
N ASN A 87 -10.48 -18.84 27.05
CA ASN A 87 -9.08 -19.22 27.22
C ASN A 87 -8.50 -19.81 25.91
N ILE A 88 -8.11 -18.93 25.00
CA ILE A 88 -7.60 -19.27 23.65
C ILE A 88 -6.48 -20.31 23.72
N GLY A 89 -5.52 -20.14 24.63
CA GLY A 89 -4.39 -21.06 24.76
C GLY A 89 -4.83 -22.47 25.15
N ARG A 90 -5.76 -22.58 26.10
CA ARG A 90 -6.36 -23.87 26.50
C ARG A 90 -7.16 -24.49 25.35
N SER A 91 -7.97 -23.70 24.65
CA SER A 91 -8.76 -24.17 23.51
C SER A 91 -7.87 -24.67 22.38
N PHE A 92 -6.81 -23.94 22.04
CA PHE A 92 -5.83 -24.36 21.04
C PHE A 92 -5.17 -25.70 21.41
N LEU A 93 -4.67 -25.84 22.64
CA LEU A 93 -4.03 -27.09 23.08
C LEU A 93 -5.01 -28.28 23.08
N ARG A 94 -6.29 -28.06 23.43
CA ARG A 94 -7.33 -29.09 23.31
C ARG A 94 -7.57 -29.51 21.86
N LEU A 95 -7.56 -28.58 20.92
CA LEU A 95 -7.67 -28.90 19.49
C LEU A 95 -6.47 -29.71 19.01
N VAL A 96 -5.26 -29.38 19.48
CA VAL A 96 -4.06 -30.18 19.18
C VAL A 96 -4.23 -31.62 19.64
N ASP A 97 -4.69 -31.85 20.87
CA ASP A 97 -4.91 -33.20 21.38
C ASP A 97 -6.02 -33.95 20.63
N LYS A 98 -7.11 -33.24 20.28
CA LYS A 98 -8.27 -33.79 19.58
C LYS A 98 -7.93 -34.24 18.15
N HIS A 99 -7.20 -33.41 17.40
CA HIS A 99 -6.93 -33.65 15.98
C HIS A 99 -5.62 -34.40 15.74
N PHE A 100 -4.70 -34.38 16.71
CA PHE A 100 -3.41 -35.09 16.62
C PHE A 100 -3.19 -36.04 17.80
N PRO A 101 -4.06 -37.06 18.00
CA PRO A 101 -3.87 -38.07 19.05
C PRO A 101 -2.62 -38.93 18.77
N LYS A 102 -2.08 -39.63 19.79
CA LYS A 102 -0.83 -40.42 19.70
C LYS A 102 -0.80 -41.43 18.52
N LYS A 103 -1.96 -41.94 18.11
CA LYS A 103 -2.10 -42.88 16.98
C LYS A 103 -2.01 -42.22 15.60
N SER A 104 -2.12 -40.89 15.51
CA SER A 104 -2.06 -40.14 14.25
C SER A 104 -0.64 -40.11 13.69
N LYS A 105 -0.52 -40.29 12.37
CA LYS A 105 0.74 -40.11 11.63
C LYS A 105 1.39 -38.75 11.91
N PHE A 106 0.58 -37.73 12.17
CA PHE A 106 1.02 -36.36 12.40
C PHE A 106 1.38 -36.03 13.85
N ASN A 107 1.09 -36.91 14.81
CA ASN A 107 1.42 -36.67 16.22
C ASN A 107 2.92 -36.51 16.46
N LYS A 108 3.78 -37.15 15.63
CA LYS A 108 5.24 -36.94 15.69
C LYS A 108 5.65 -35.49 15.44
N ILE A 109 4.85 -34.73 14.70
CA ILE A 109 5.12 -33.34 14.31
C ILE A 109 4.29 -32.37 15.14
N PHE A 110 3.00 -32.67 15.35
CA PHE A 110 2.04 -31.81 16.06
C PHE A 110 1.60 -32.48 17.36
N ASN A 111 2.25 -32.12 18.46
CA ASN A 111 1.91 -32.56 19.81
C ASN A 111 2.27 -31.47 20.84
N ARG A 112 1.91 -31.66 22.11
CA ARG A 112 2.19 -30.68 23.18
C ARG A 112 3.68 -30.41 23.44
N ASN A 113 4.59 -31.27 22.97
CA ASN A 113 6.03 -31.06 23.10
C ASN A 113 6.60 -30.22 21.94
N THR A 114 5.91 -30.15 20.80
CA THR A 114 6.34 -29.42 19.58
C THR A 114 5.53 -28.16 19.31
N LEU A 115 4.24 -28.13 19.69
CA LEU A 115 3.37 -26.95 19.57
C LEU A 115 3.25 -26.24 20.93
N LYS A 116 3.62 -24.96 20.98
CA LYS A 116 3.51 -24.14 22.20
C LYS A 116 2.72 -22.87 21.94
N VAL A 117 2.07 -22.37 22.99
CA VAL A 117 1.36 -21.09 22.96
C VAL A 117 2.19 -20.04 23.67
N SER A 118 2.37 -18.90 23.02
CA SER A 118 2.91 -17.68 23.62
C SER A 118 1.93 -16.55 23.36
N TYR A 119 2.01 -15.47 24.13
CA TYR A 119 1.29 -14.25 23.84
C TYR A 119 2.27 -13.20 23.37
N SER A 120 1.93 -12.49 22.30
CA SER A 120 2.80 -11.47 21.73
C SER A 120 2.74 -10.23 22.63
N CYS A 121 3.67 -10.11 23.56
CA CYS A 121 3.98 -8.81 24.15
C CYS A 121 5.01 -8.20 23.22
N MET A 122 4.64 -7.15 22.48
CA MET A 122 5.61 -6.41 21.67
C MET A 122 6.82 -6.08 22.54
N PRO A 123 8.06 -6.18 22.02
CA PRO A 123 9.22 -5.65 22.72
C PRO A 123 8.93 -4.21 23.13
N ASN A 124 9.29 -3.81 24.36
CA ASN A 124 8.99 -2.45 24.79
C ASN A 124 9.63 -1.46 23.80
N VAL A 125 8.96 -0.34 23.55
CA VAL A 125 9.41 0.64 22.55
C VAL A 125 10.84 1.12 22.86
N ALA A 126 11.21 1.26 24.14
CA ALA A 126 12.58 1.59 24.54
C ALA A 126 13.62 0.53 24.16
N SER A 127 13.25 -0.75 24.05
CA SER A 127 14.11 -1.87 23.67
C SER A 127 14.26 -1.92 22.15
N ILE A 128 13.20 -1.58 21.43
CA ILE A 128 13.24 -1.37 19.97
C ILE A 128 14.17 -0.19 19.66
N ILE A 129 13.98 0.94 20.36
CA ILE A 129 14.83 2.14 20.24
C ILE A 129 16.26 1.80 20.67
N LYS A 130 16.49 1.07 21.75
CA LYS A 130 17.84 0.72 22.21
C LYS A 130 18.53 -0.28 21.29
N ALA A 131 17.80 -1.21 20.68
CA ALA A 131 18.32 -2.11 19.65
C ALA A 131 18.66 -1.37 18.36
N HIS A 132 17.79 -0.43 17.96
CA HIS A 132 18.01 0.46 16.82
C HIS A 132 19.21 1.39 17.08
N ASN A 133 19.25 2.08 18.22
CA ASN A 133 20.37 2.93 18.62
C ASN A 133 21.65 2.12 18.80
N LYS A 134 21.58 0.86 19.26
CA LYS A 134 22.76 -0.02 19.30
C LYS A 134 23.25 -0.37 17.89
N GLN A 135 22.35 -0.58 16.94
CA GLN A 135 22.70 -0.78 15.52
C GLN A 135 23.26 0.49 14.88
N VAL A 136 22.69 1.65 15.22
CA VAL A 136 23.09 2.97 14.70
C VAL A 136 24.39 3.46 15.36
N SER A 137 24.63 3.14 16.63
CA SER A 137 25.87 3.47 17.37
C SER A 137 26.97 2.43 17.18
N SER A 138 26.68 1.25 16.61
CA SER A 138 27.71 0.26 16.25
C SER A 138 28.40 0.53 14.91
N THR A 139 28.26 1.73 14.35
CA THR A 139 29.21 2.25 13.36
C THR A 139 30.27 3.05 14.11
N ASP A 140 31.33 2.36 14.52
CA ASP A 140 32.66 2.83 14.90
C ASP A 140 33.13 2.18 16.21
N ASP A 141 33.42 0.88 16.14
CA ASP A 141 34.56 0.36 16.89
C ASP A 141 35.55 -0.20 15.87
N HIS A 142 36.43 0.70 15.39
CA HIS A 142 37.55 0.37 14.53
C HIS A 142 38.58 -0.45 15.32
N THR A 143 38.39 -1.76 15.45
CA THR A 143 39.55 -2.65 15.39
C THR A 143 40.14 -2.48 13.99
N LYS A 144 41.30 -1.82 13.90
CA LYS A 144 41.99 -1.44 12.64
C LYS A 144 41.82 -2.53 11.56
N PRO A 145 41.16 -2.25 10.44
CA PRO A 145 40.96 -3.23 9.39
C PRO A 145 42.32 -3.66 8.82
N LYS A 146 42.54 -4.97 8.68
CA LYS A 146 43.72 -5.51 8.00
C LYS A 146 43.71 -5.02 6.55
N THR A 147 44.69 -4.20 6.18
CA THR A 147 44.73 -3.52 4.88
C THR A 147 45.20 -4.44 3.74
N CYS A 148 45.98 -5.48 4.05
CA CYS A 148 46.58 -6.41 3.09
C CYS A 148 46.68 -7.85 3.61
N ASN A 149 46.43 -8.82 2.73
CA ASN A 149 46.62 -10.26 3.00
C ASN A 149 47.61 -10.95 2.03
N CYS A 150 48.40 -10.20 1.24
CA CYS A 150 49.38 -10.75 0.30
C CYS A 150 50.58 -11.40 1.03
N ARG A 151 51.11 -12.51 0.48
CA ARG A 151 52.31 -13.21 1.02
C ARG A 151 53.58 -12.34 1.05
N LYS A 152 53.77 -11.47 0.06
CA LYS A 152 54.83 -10.45 0.02
C LYS A 152 54.18 -9.06 -0.07
N LYS A 153 54.19 -8.29 1.01
CA LYS A 153 53.50 -6.98 1.08
C LYS A 153 54.07 -5.94 0.10
N ASN A 154 55.38 -5.97 -0.13
CA ASN A 154 56.09 -5.02 -1.00
C ASN A 154 55.79 -5.22 -2.50
N VAL A 155 55.09 -6.29 -2.86
CA VAL A 155 54.67 -6.61 -4.24
C VAL A 155 53.15 -6.44 -4.38
N CYS A 156 52.50 -5.76 -3.42
CA CYS A 156 51.07 -5.50 -3.51
C CYS A 156 50.80 -4.46 -4.60
N PRO A 157 49.99 -4.78 -5.63
CA PRO A 157 49.70 -3.85 -6.73
C PRO A 157 48.97 -2.59 -6.26
N LEU A 158 48.30 -2.64 -5.10
CA LEU A 158 47.63 -1.50 -4.47
C LEU A 158 48.38 -1.01 -3.22
N GLN A 159 49.71 -1.18 -3.18
CA GLN A 159 50.59 -0.65 -2.13
C GLN A 159 50.15 -1.01 -0.70
N GLY A 160 49.65 -2.23 -0.51
CA GLY A 160 49.19 -2.72 0.79
C GLY A 160 47.71 -2.50 1.10
N ASN A 161 46.86 -2.21 0.10
CA ASN A 161 45.42 -2.01 0.26
C ASN A 161 44.52 -3.04 -0.47
N CYS A 162 45.04 -4.23 -0.79
CA CYS A 162 44.31 -5.23 -1.58
C CYS A 162 43.02 -5.78 -0.93
N GLN A 163 42.84 -5.60 0.39
CA GLN A 163 41.61 -6.02 1.07
C GLN A 163 40.49 -4.97 1.04
N ALA A 164 40.71 -3.80 0.42
CA ALA A 164 39.66 -2.81 0.25
C ALA A 164 38.57 -3.32 -0.70
N GLY A 165 37.36 -3.49 -0.18
CA GLY A 165 36.16 -3.74 -0.98
C GLY A 165 35.52 -2.44 -1.46
N SER A 166 34.65 -2.54 -2.46
CA SER A 166 33.89 -1.42 -3.04
C SER A 166 34.78 -0.27 -3.53
N ILE A 167 35.78 -0.61 -4.35
CA ILE A 167 36.75 0.34 -4.90
C ILE A 167 36.64 0.45 -6.41
N ILE A 168 37.00 1.63 -6.92
CA ILE A 168 37.27 1.86 -8.34
C ILE A 168 38.79 1.94 -8.50
N TYR A 169 39.34 1.11 -9.38
CA TYR A 169 40.77 1.02 -9.65
C TYR A 169 41.09 1.52 -11.05
N SER A 170 42.30 2.04 -11.24
CA SER A 170 42.83 2.37 -12.55
C SER A 170 44.15 1.65 -12.80
N ALA A 171 44.33 1.15 -14.02
CA ALA A 171 45.55 0.52 -14.52
C ALA A 171 46.19 1.40 -15.59
N LYS A 172 47.48 1.67 -15.46
CA LYS A 172 48.29 2.21 -16.56
C LYS A 172 49.02 1.06 -17.23
N VAL A 173 48.87 0.94 -18.55
CA VAL A 173 49.54 -0.07 -19.37
C VAL A 173 50.58 0.65 -20.24
N SER A 174 51.86 0.38 -19.98
CA SER A 174 52.97 0.94 -20.73
C SER A 174 53.38 -0.04 -21.85
N GLY A 175 53.05 0.31 -23.09
CA GLY A 175 53.46 -0.43 -24.30
C GLY A 175 54.35 0.43 -25.21
N PRO A 176 54.74 -0.09 -26.40
CA PRO A 176 55.57 0.64 -27.37
C PRO A 176 54.89 1.90 -27.96
N GLU A 177 53.56 1.95 -27.92
CA GLU A 177 52.76 3.13 -28.24
C GLU A 177 52.27 3.81 -26.95
N SER A 178 52.00 5.11 -27.03
CA SER A 178 51.66 6.04 -25.93
C SER A 178 50.89 5.41 -24.74
N PRO A 179 51.17 5.83 -23.50
CA PRO A 179 50.63 5.20 -22.30
C PRO A 179 49.09 5.26 -22.27
N LYS A 180 48.45 4.10 -22.12
CA LYS A 180 46.99 3.96 -22.07
C LYS A 180 46.50 3.58 -20.68
N GLN A 181 45.32 4.06 -20.31
CA GLN A 181 44.71 3.90 -18.99
C GLN A 181 43.41 3.09 -19.07
N TYR A 182 43.21 2.17 -18.13
CA TYR A 182 41.98 1.40 -17.95
C TYR A 182 41.39 1.67 -16.57
N ILE A 183 40.06 1.82 -16.46
CA ILE A 183 39.35 2.04 -15.20
C ILE A 183 38.29 0.95 -15.01
N GLY A 184 38.21 0.35 -13.81
CA GLY A 184 37.22 -0.67 -13.48
C GLY A 184 36.84 -0.70 -11.99
N LEU A 185 35.75 -1.39 -11.63
CA LEU A 185 35.26 -1.52 -10.26
C LEU A 185 35.32 -2.96 -9.69
N THR A 186 35.43 -3.08 -8.36
CA THR A 186 35.23 -4.35 -7.64
C THR A 186 34.54 -4.13 -6.30
N GLU A 187 33.54 -4.96 -6.00
CA GLU A 187 32.88 -5.04 -4.69
C GLU A 187 33.67 -5.94 -3.70
N PRO A 188 34.08 -7.18 -4.06
CA PRO A 188 34.97 -7.99 -3.22
C PRO A 188 36.45 -7.54 -3.28
N PRO A 189 37.30 -8.00 -2.32
CA PRO A 189 38.75 -7.75 -2.32
C PRO A 189 39.45 -8.17 -3.61
N PHE A 190 40.42 -7.37 -4.05
CA PHE A 190 41.11 -7.52 -5.32
C PHE A 190 42.02 -8.76 -5.36
N LYS A 191 41.82 -9.67 -6.33
CA LYS A 191 42.74 -10.78 -6.63
C LYS A 191 42.75 -11.11 -8.12
N LEU A 192 43.92 -11.11 -8.77
CA LEU A 192 44.37 -12.12 -9.74
C LEU A 192 45.73 -11.77 -10.38
N SER A 193 46.40 -12.79 -10.93
CA SER A 193 47.70 -12.72 -11.61
C SER A 193 47.56 -12.86 -13.13
N THR A 194 48.16 -11.95 -13.90
CA THR A 194 48.41 -12.10 -15.34
C THR A 194 49.72 -11.40 -15.75
N PRO A 195 50.39 -11.81 -16.84
CA PRO A 195 51.80 -11.54 -17.12
C PRO A 195 52.06 -10.22 -17.89
N PHE A 196 51.47 -9.12 -17.46
CA PHE A 196 51.73 -7.78 -18.03
C PHE A 196 52.23 -6.82 -16.93
N THR A 197 53.12 -5.89 -17.28
CA THR A 197 53.56 -4.82 -16.37
C THR A 197 52.48 -3.75 -16.31
N ILE A 198 51.63 -3.82 -15.27
CA ILE A 198 50.48 -2.93 -15.06
C ILE A 198 50.64 -2.23 -13.72
N GLU A 199 50.57 -0.90 -13.72
CA GLU A 199 50.57 -0.09 -12.48
C GLU A 199 49.14 0.22 -12.06
N TRP A 200 48.78 -0.09 -10.80
CA TRP A 200 47.43 0.09 -10.27
C TRP A 200 47.34 1.20 -9.23
N SER A 201 46.23 1.94 -9.23
CA SER A 201 45.90 2.92 -8.20
C SER A 201 44.40 2.94 -7.89
N ILE A 202 44.03 3.29 -6.64
CA ILE A 202 42.64 3.51 -6.25
C ILE A 202 42.25 4.93 -6.65
N SER A 203 41.27 5.08 -7.54
CA SER A 203 40.81 6.40 -7.99
C SER A 203 39.75 6.99 -7.06
N SER A 204 38.85 6.17 -6.55
CA SER A 204 37.73 6.60 -5.71
C SER A 204 37.09 5.43 -4.95
N LYS A 205 36.40 5.76 -3.85
CA LYS A 205 35.59 4.82 -3.05
C LYS A 205 34.13 5.27 -3.10
N ALA A 206 33.20 4.33 -3.23
CA ALA A 206 31.78 4.63 -3.26
C ALA A 206 30.97 3.47 -2.66
N GLN A 207 29.78 3.79 -2.13
CA GLN A 207 28.88 2.77 -1.58
C GLN A 207 28.35 1.86 -2.69
N ALA A 208 28.36 0.55 -2.42
CA ALA A 208 27.75 -0.46 -3.27
C ALA A 208 26.21 -0.28 -3.33
N TYR A 209 25.53 -1.15 -4.08
CA TYR A 209 24.09 -1.06 -4.28
C TYR A 209 23.32 -1.03 -2.96
N SER A 210 22.45 -0.02 -2.79
CA SER A 210 21.51 0.06 -1.69
C SER A 210 20.12 -0.37 -2.15
N SER A 211 19.55 -1.38 -1.47
CA SER A 211 18.18 -1.83 -1.70
C SER A 211 17.13 -0.83 -1.23
N GLU A 212 17.51 0.14 -0.41
CA GLU A 212 16.68 1.20 0.16
C GLU A 212 16.55 2.38 -0.81
N THR A 213 17.67 2.87 -1.35
CA THR A 213 17.67 3.99 -2.32
C THR A 213 17.51 3.53 -3.78
N LYS A 214 17.60 2.20 -4.02
CA LYS A 214 17.60 1.57 -5.35
C LYS A 214 18.71 2.07 -6.29
N LYS A 215 19.80 2.62 -5.76
CA LYS A 215 20.93 3.17 -6.51
C LYS A 215 22.22 2.46 -6.14
N CYS A 216 23.10 2.27 -7.13
CA CYS A 216 24.47 1.80 -6.90
C CYS A 216 25.44 2.96 -7.14
N ASN A 217 25.87 3.62 -6.08
CA ASN A 217 26.79 4.75 -6.19
C ASN A 217 28.16 4.31 -6.72
N LEU A 218 28.60 3.08 -6.42
CA LEU A 218 29.81 2.49 -7.00
C LEU A 218 29.78 2.44 -8.53
N CYS A 219 28.68 1.98 -9.13
CA CYS A 219 28.53 1.96 -10.59
C CYS A 219 28.36 3.36 -11.19
N LEU A 220 27.72 4.30 -10.48
CA LEU A 220 27.54 5.66 -10.97
C LEU A 220 28.86 6.45 -10.96
N THR A 221 29.66 6.29 -9.91
CA THR A 221 30.98 6.92 -9.79
C THR A 221 31.96 6.36 -10.81
N GLU A 222 31.95 5.05 -11.09
CA GLU A 222 32.76 4.46 -12.18
C GLU A 222 32.40 5.08 -13.53
N LYS A 223 31.11 5.17 -13.87
CA LYS A 223 30.67 5.78 -15.13
C LYS A 223 31.08 7.24 -15.25
N LEU A 224 30.99 8.00 -14.15
CA LEU A 224 31.43 9.39 -14.14
C LEU A 224 32.94 9.51 -14.37
N ALA A 225 33.75 8.64 -13.76
CA ALA A 225 35.20 8.62 -13.95
C ALA A 225 35.58 8.26 -15.40
N ILE A 226 34.88 7.32 -16.02
CA ILE A 226 35.08 6.93 -17.43
C ILE A 226 34.66 8.07 -18.39
N ILE A 227 33.56 8.77 -18.10
CA ILE A 227 33.06 9.88 -18.95
C ILE A 227 34.01 11.09 -18.92
N ASN A 228 34.61 11.37 -17.76
CA ASN A 228 35.48 12.53 -17.55
C ASN A 228 36.95 12.26 -17.95
N ALA A 229 37.31 11.03 -18.31
CA ALA A 229 38.67 10.68 -18.73
C ALA A 229 38.94 11.05 -20.21
N GLU A 230 40.20 11.30 -20.55
CA GLU A 230 40.62 11.62 -21.92
C GLU A 230 40.44 10.41 -22.85
N LYS A 231 39.58 10.54 -23.85
CA LYS A 231 39.17 9.42 -24.72
C LYS A 231 40.30 8.83 -25.57
N GLN A 232 41.37 9.58 -25.83
CA GLN A 232 42.48 9.13 -26.67
C GLN A 232 43.41 8.15 -25.92
N THR A 233 43.44 8.22 -24.59
CA THR A 233 44.29 7.39 -23.73
C THR A 233 43.50 6.28 -23.03
N LEU A 234 42.18 6.26 -23.15
CA LEU A 234 41.29 5.33 -22.43
C LEU A 234 41.08 4.00 -23.18
N LEU A 235 41.32 2.87 -22.50
CA LEU A 235 41.13 1.52 -23.04
C LEU A 235 39.68 1.00 -22.96
N ASN A 236 38.83 1.62 -22.15
CA ASN A 236 37.42 1.23 -21.99
C ASN A 236 36.63 1.46 -23.30
N LYS A 237 36.10 0.39 -23.91
CA LYS A 237 35.32 0.50 -25.16
C LYS A 237 33.84 0.82 -24.86
N ARG A 238 33.23 1.70 -25.68
CA ARG A 238 31.81 2.14 -25.55
C ARG A 238 30.74 1.03 -25.41
N PRO A 239 30.87 -0.20 -25.95
CA PRO A 239 29.88 -1.27 -25.74
C PRO A 239 29.74 -1.71 -24.28
N GLU A 240 30.76 -1.51 -23.45
CA GLU A 240 30.78 -1.94 -22.04
C GLU A 240 29.93 -1.03 -21.12
N LEU A 241 29.64 0.20 -21.55
CA LEU A 241 28.82 1.15 -20.79
C LEU A 241 27.30 0.91 -20.92
N ILE A 242 26.88 0.18 -21.95
CA ILE A 242 25.46 0.00 -22.33
C ILE A 242 24.95 -1.42 -22.05
N SER A 243 25.82 -2.44 -21.96
CA SER A 243 25.37 -3.84 -21.88
C SER A 243 24.98 -4.34 -20.49
N LYS A 244 25.32 -3.65 -19.39
CA LYS A 244 25.05 -4.20 -18.04
C LYS A 244 23.70 -3.89 -17.39
N TYR A 245 22.87 -2.97 -17.90
CA TYR A 245 21.49 -2.83 -17.38
C TYR A 245 20.53 -2.19 -18.40
N PHE A 246 19.75 -3.03 -19.10
CA PHE A 246 18.42 -2.66 -19.58
C PHE A 246 17.37 -3.45 -18.78
N ARG A 247 16.79 -2.83 -17.76
CA ARG A 247 15.36 -2.98 -17.46
C ARG A 247 14.74 -1.59 -17.63
N PRO A 248 13.61 -1.45 -18.34
CA PRO A 248 13.14 -0.14 -18.78
C PRO A 248 12.49 0.63 -17.63
N TRP A 249 12.98 1.84 -17.37
CA TRP A 249 12.25 2.88 -16.63
C TRP A 249 11.38 3.69 -17.61
N PRO A 250 10.14 4.05 -17.28
CA PRO A 250 9.29 4.83 -18.17
C PRO A 250 9.78 6.28 -18.30
N LYS A 251 9.83 6.74 -19.55
CA LYS A 251 10.11 8.13 -19.93
C LYS A 251 8.99 9.05 -19.46
N ASN A 252 9.35 10.02 -18.62
CA ASN A 252 8.90 11.42 -18.62
C ASN A 252 8.80 11.97 -17.18
N SER A 253 9.87 12.62 -16.75
CA SER A 253 9.77 13.70 -15.78
C SER A 253 10.77 14.77 -16.20
N GLN A 254 10.21 15.88 -16.69
CA GLN A 254 10.91 17.10 -17.03
C GLN A 254 11.69 17.63 -15.83
N VAL A 255 12.80 18.28 -16.17
CA VAL A 255 13.70 19.03 -15.32
C VAL A 255 12.93 20.12 -14.58
N ILE A 256 12.99 20.13 -13.25
CA ILE A 256 12.70 21.32 -12.43
C ILE A 256 13.96 21.58 -11.61
N CYS A 257 14.41 22.84 -11.67
CA CYS A 257 15.67 23.36 -11.14
C CYS A 257 15.79 23.19 -9.62
N GLU A 258 16.97 22.77 -9.16
CA GLU A 258 17.32 22.42 -7.77
C GLU A 258 17.69 23.65 -6.91
N SER A 259 17.22 24.86 -7.22
CA SER A 259 17.57 26.09 -6.49
C SER A 259 16.54 26.53 -5.43
N ASP A 260 15.27 26.13 -5.55
CA ASP A 260 14.21 26.61 -4.63
C ASP A 260 14.04 25.78 -3.34
N ARG A 261 14.74 24.65 -3.23
CA ARG A 261 14.62 23.72 -2.10
C ARG A 261 15.50 24.11 -0.91
N ILE A 262 16.58 24.87 -1.15
CA ILE A 262 17.54 25.30 -0.12
C ILE A 262 17.06 26.55 0.62
N GLN A 263 16.24 27.41 -0.02
CA GLN A 263 15.64 28.59 0.66
C GLN A 263 14.58 28.19 1.71
N ARG A 264 13.80 27.13 1.46
CA ARG A 264 12.74 26.66 2.38
C ARG A 264 13.27 25.91 3.61
N LEU A 265 14.49 25.35 3.53
CA LEU A 265 15.13 24.68 4.66
C LEU A 265 15.74 25.68 5.67
N ARG A 266 16.10 26.89 5.23
CA ARG A 266 16.60 27.94 6.14
C ARG A 266 15.50 28.66 6.93
N ASN A 267 14.30 28.81 6.36
CA ASN A 267 13.20 29.51 7.06
C ASN A 267 12.45 28.64 8.10
N ASN A 268 12.65 27.32 8.10
CA ASN A 268 11.98 26.40 9.05
C ASN A 268 12.84 26.02 10.27
N LEU A 269 14.04 26.61 10.42
CA LEU A 269 14.94 26.35 11.56
C LEU A 269 14.96 27.49 12.59
N GLY A 270 14.00 28.41 12.55
CA GLY A 270 13.94 29.53 13.48
C GLY A 270 12.53 29.92 13.86
N VAL A 271 11.84 29.11 14.65
CA VAL A 271 10.76 29.58 15.54
C VAL A 271 10.78 28.73 16.82
N ASN A 272 11.17 29.36 17.92
CA ASN A 272 10.94 28.87 19.28
C ASN A 272 9.43 28.64 19.47
N ASN A 273 9.01 27.45 19.90
CA ASN A 273 7.65 27.27 20.40
C ASN A 273 7.70 26.81 21.87
N PRO A 274 7.19 27.60 22.83
CA PRO A 274 7.09 27.19 24.22
C PRO A 274 6.12 26.01 24.33
N ARG A 275 6.40 25.09 25.26
CA ARG A 275 5.47 24.06 25.66
C ARG A 275 4.40 24.69 26.54
N ASP A 276 3.25 25.02 25.97
CA ASP A 276 2.05 25.26 26.77
C ASP A 276 1.44 23.93 27.19
N GLU A 277 1.18 23.84 28.49
CA GLU A 277 0.49 22.75 29.17
C GLU A 277 -0.93 22.60 28.61
N VAL A 278 -1.22 21.46 28.00
CA VAL A 278 -2.59 21.09 27.64
C VAL A 278 -3.32 20.69 28.92
N GLN A 279 -4.18 21.58 29.41
CA GLN A 279 -5.14 21.25 30.46
C GLN A 279 -6.03 20.08 30.01
N HIS A 280 -6.08 19.04 30.82
CA HIS A 280 -6.97 17.91 30.65
C HIS A 280 -8.43 18.36 30.82
N SER A 281 -9.13 18.62 29.73
CA SER A 281 -10.60 18.54 29.72
C SER A 281 -11.01 17.08 29.48
N SER A 282 -11.82 16.56 30.39
CA SER A 282 -12.41 15.22 30.34
C SER A 282 -13.47 15.12 29.23
N HIS A 283 -13.04 15.07 27.98
CA HIS A 283 -13.90 14.67 26.86
C HIS A 283 -13.52 13.24 26.46
N GLY A 284 -14.46 12.30 26.66
CA GLY A 284 -14.26 10.88 26.39
C GLY A 284 -13.67 10.64 25.00
N ILE A 285 -12.73 9.69 24.93
CA ILE A 285 -12.07 9.25 23.70
C ILE A 285 -13.16 8.75 22.74
N ARG A 286 -13.59 9.59 21.79
CA ARG A 286 -14.43 9.16 20.67
C ARG A 286 -13.56 8.32 19.75
N THR A 287 -13.66 7.00 19.87
CA THR A 287 -13.27 6.12 18.75
C THR A 287 -14.02 6.57 17.50
N PRO A 288 -13.37 6.68 16.32
CA PRO A 288 -14.10 6.94 15.09
C PRO A 288 -15.18 5.87 14.96
N GLN A 289 -16.45 6.25 14.93
CA GLN A 289 -17.51 5.29 14.66
C GLN A 289 -17.26 4.71 13.27
N LEU A 290 -17.14 3.38 13.19
CA LEU A 290 -17.17 2.70 11.90
C LEU A 290 -18.53 3.00 11.26
N TRP A 291 -18.49 3.29 9.96
CA TRP A 291 -19.69 3.58 9.18
C TRP A 291 -20.70 2.44 9.31
N THR A 292 -21.88 2.75 9.84
CA THR A 292 -22.96 1.78 9.92
C THR A 292 -23.64 1.72 8.56
N ARG A 293 -23.71 0.53 7.98
CA ARG A 293 -24.42 0.32 6.71
C ARG A 293 -25.90 0.74 6.91
N PRO A 294 -26.47 1.57 6.02
CA PRO A 294 -27.90 1.83 6.01
C PRO A 294 -28.70 0.53 5.98
N ASN A 295 -29.80 0.48 6.73
CA ASN A 295 -30.67 -0.69 6.72
C ASN A 295 -31.48 -0.76 5.41
N GLU A 296 -32.16 -1.89 5.18
CA GLU A 296 -32.86 -2.11 3.91
C GLU A 296 -33.97 -1.09 3.65
N ASN A 297 -34.70 -0.66 4.70
CA ASN A 297 -35.76 0.36 4.58
C ASN A 297 -35.18 1.75 4.21
N GLU A 298 -34.00 2.09 4.72
CA GLU A 298 -33.29 3.31 4.30
C GLU A 298 -32.84 3.24 2.85
N LEU A 299 -32.37 2.07 2.40
CA LEU A 299 -32.02 1.85 0.99
C LEU A 299 -33.26 1.86 0.10
N GLU A 300 -34.40 1.33 0.53
CA GLU A 300 -35.65 1.40 -0.24
C GLU A 300 -36.10 2.85 -0.44
N LYS A 301 -36.04 3.68 0.61
CA LYS A 301 -36.34 5.13 0.53
C LYS A 301 -35.37 5.92 -0.36
N ALA A 302 -34.17 5.38 -0.60
CA ALA A 302 -33.19 6.03 -1.46
C ALA A 302 -33.54 5.92 -2.95
N LEU A 303 -34.39 4.97 -3.34
CA LEU A 303 -34.90 4.83 -4.70
C LEU A 303 -35.96 5.89 -4.96
N VAL A 304 -35.66 6.82 -5.87
CA VAL A 304 -36.53 7.95 -6.20
C VAL A 304 -37.25 7.80 -7.54
N LEU A 305 -36.71 7.03 -8.49
CA LEU A 305 -37.40 6.66 -9.73
C LEU A 305 -37.04 5.23 -10.16
N GLY A 306 -37.96 4.60 -10.87
CA GLY A 306 -37.82 3.23 -11.35
C GLY A 306 -38.31 2.20 -10.33
N SER A 307 -38.30 0.93 -10.73
CA SER A 307 -38.77 -0.17 -9.90
C SER A 307 -37.66 -1.17 -9.61
N ARG A 308 -37.63 -1.72 -8.40
CA ARG A 308 -36.74 -2.85 -8.09
C ARG A 308 -37.23 -4.11 -8.82
N ARG A 309 -36.29 -4.92 -9.26
CA ARG A 309 -36.55 -6.24 -9.83
C ARG A 309 -36.34 -7.30 -8.75
N ASN A 310 -37.26 -8.26 -8.67
CA ASN A 310 -37.15 -9.41 -7.76
C ASN A 310 -36.29 -10.57 -8.33
N LEU A 311 -35.61 -10.34 -9.46
CA LEU A 311 -34.83 -11.33 -10.17
C LEU A 311 -33.33 -11.18 -9.84
N SER A 312 -32.63 -12.31 -9.83
CA SER A 312 -31.16 -12.33 -9.76
C SER A 312 -30.58 -11.73 -11.06
N ASN A 313 -30.04 -10.52 -10.98
CA ASN A 313 -29.44 -9.84 -12.13
C ASN A 313 -27.97 -10.23 -12.30
N PHE A 314 -27.48 -10.20 -13.54
CA PHE A 314 -26.08 -10.46 -13.85
C PHE A 314 -25.20 -9.25 -13.53
N LEU A 315 -25.64 -8.04 -13.89
CA LEU A 315 -24.80 -6.84 -13.87
C LEU A 315 -25.55 -5.59 -13.40
N THR A 316 -24.99 -4.89 -12.40
CA THR A 316 -25.37 -3.50 -12.08
C THR A 316 -24.32 -2.55 -12.62
N ILE A 317 -24.73 -1.49 -13.32
CA ILE A 317 -23.86 -0.46 -13.86
C ILE A 317 -24.16 0.83 -13.11
N GLY A 318 -23.24 1.26 -12.25
CA GLY A 318 -23.42 2.46 -11.43
C GLY A 318 -22.89 3.73 -12.11
N LEU A 319 -23.72 4.75 -12.18
CA LEU A 319 -23.49 6.03 -12.84
C LEU A 319 -23.76 7.19 -11.87
N PRO A 320 -22.76 7.67 -11.13
CA PRO A 320 -22.86 8.93 -10.40
C PRO A 320 -22.95 10.10 -11.38
N THR A 321 -23.87 11.03 -11.14
CA THR A 321 -24.09 12.19 -12.02
C THR A 321 -24.39 13.45 -11.23
N VAL A 322 -24.01 14.59 -11.80
CA VAL A 322 -24.35 15.93 -11.32
C VAL A 322 -24.85 16.77 -12.48
N LEU A 323 -25.72 17.73 -12.18
CA LEU A 323 -26.21 18.69 -13.18
C LEU A 323 -25.06 19.61 -13.61
N ARG A 324 -24.79 19.64 -14.91
CA ARG A 324 -23.83 20.57 -15.54
C ARG A 324 -24.59 21.64 -16.32
N GLU A 325 -24.04 22.85 -16.36
CA GLU A 325 -24.70 24.02 -16.94
C GLU A 325 -24.78 23.97 -18.48
N THR A 326 -23.80 23.34 -19.14
CA THR A 326 -23.61 23.45 -20.61
C THR A 326 -23.79 22.16 -21.39
N ASP A 327 -23.59 20.99 -20.76
CA ASP A 327 -23.56 19.71 -21.45
C ASP A 327 -24.52 18.68 -20.82
N ASN A 328 -25.32 18.02 -21.68
CA ASN A 328 -26.17 16.90 -21.27
C ASN A 328 -25.45 15.55 -21.47
N TYR A 329 -24.36 15.33 -20.73
CA TYR A 329 -23.57 14.09 -20.84
C TYR A 329 -24.37 12.86 -20.45
N LEU A 330 -25.14 12.93 -19.35
CA LEU A 330 -25.92 11.81 -18.84
C LEU A 330 -26.86 11.26 -19.92
N SER A 331 -27.62 12.12 -20.60
CA SER A 331 -28.54 11.65 -21.64
C SER A 331 -27.81 10.99 -22.82
N GLN A 332 -26.66 11.53 -23.24
CA GLN A 332 -25.85 10.90 -24.30
C GLN A 332 -25.33 9.52 -23.88
N THR A 333 -24.88 9.39 -22.63
CA THR A 333 -24.41 8.13 -22.05
C THR A 333 -25.54 7.11 -21.96
N LEU A 334 -26.72 7.51 -21.47
CA LEU A 334 -27.90 6.64 -21.37
C LEU A 334 -28.37 6.18 -22.74
N ASP A 335 -28.47 7.09 -23.72
CA ASP A 335 -28.81 6.75 -25.10
C ASP A 335 -27.82 5.73 -25.68
N SER A 336 -26.52 5.95 -25.45
CA SER A 336 -25.48 5.01 -25.89
C SER A 336 -25.63 3.63 -25.24
N LEU A 337 -25.84 3.55 -23.92
CA LEU A 337 -26.00 2.29 -23.20
C LEU A 337 -27.25 1.51 -23.62
N ILE A 338 -28.35 2.22 -23.90
CA ILE A 338 -29.63 1.65 -24.32
C ILE A 338 -29.53 1.14 -25.76
N LEU A 339 -29.08 1.97 -26.70
CA LEU A 339 -29.01 1.62 -28.13
C LEU A 339 -28.05 0.48 -28.42
N ASN A 340 -26.99 0.35 -27.62
CA ASN A 340 -25.96 -0.66 -27.80
C ASN A 340 -26.18 -1.95 -26.98
N SER A 341 -27.35 -2.12 -26.36
CA SER A 341 -27.74 -3.36 -25.65
C SER A 341 -28.99 -3.99 -26.28
N SER A 342 -29.10 -5.32 -26.26
CA SER A 342 -30.32 -6.02 -26.66
C SER A 342 -31.37 -6.06 -25.53
N PRO A 343 -32.65 -6.32 -25.82
CA PRO A 343 -33.67 -6.54 -24.80
C PRO A 343 -33.29 -7.63 -23.77
N GLU A 344 -32.66 -8.71 -24.22
CA GLU A 344 -32.20 -9.82 -23.38
C GLU A 344 -31.01 -9.42 -22.50
N GLU A 345 -30.11 -8.57 -22.99
CA GLU A 345 -29.04 -8.01 -22.17
C GLU A 345 -29.60 -7.08 -21.09
N ARG A 346 -30.59 -6.24 -21.45
CA ARG A 346 -31.26 -5.30 -20.54
C ARG A 346 -32.09 -5.99 -19.46
N SER A 347 -32.69 -7.15 -19.75
CA SER A 347 -33.43 -7.92 -18.74
C SER A 347 -32.51 -8.51 -17.67
N ALA A 348 -31.22 -8.72 -17.98
CA ALA A 348 -30.22 -9.26 -17.05
C ALA A 348 -29.36 -8.18 -16.36
N ALA A 349 -29.60 -6.89 -16.61
CA ALA A 349 -28.78 -5.80 -16.08
C ALA A 349 -29.61 -4.66 -15.48
N ILE A 350 -29.00 -3.87 -14.60
CA ILE A 350 -29.56 -2.66 -14.00
C ILE A 350 -28.60 -1.49 -14.26
N LEU A 351 -29.11 -0.37 -14.76
CA LEU A 351 -28.47 0.94 -14.76
C LEU A 351 -28.87 1.68 -13.48
N LEU A 352 -27.92 1.81 -12.56
CA LEU A 352 -28.10 2.49 -11.28
C LEU A 352 -27.56 3.92 -11.37
N ILE A 353 -28.45 4.90 -11.49
CA ILE A 353 -28.09 6.31 -11.60
C ILE A 353 -28.10 6.93 -10.21
N PHE A 354 -26.98 7.51 -9.79
CA PHE A 354 -26.86 8.19 -8.50
C PHE A 354 -26.82 9.71 -8.66
N LEU A 355 -27.83 10.40 -8.13
CA LEU A 355 -27.93 11.85 -8.16
C LEU A 355 -27.05 12.46 -7.07
N ALA A 356 -25.86 12.92 -7.44
CA ALA A 356 -24.83 13.35 -6.50
C ALA A 356 -24.98 14.80 -6.03
N ASP A 357 -25.74 15.67 -6.69
CA ASP A 357 -25.94 17.06 -6.22
C ASP A 357 -26.48 17.09 -4.79
N PHE A 358 -26.22 18.16 -4.03
CA PHE A 358 -26.86 18.36 -2.71
C PHE A 358 -28.16 19.14 -2.84
N GLU A 359 -28.24 19.99 -3.85
CA GLU A 359 -29.36 20.89 -4.12
C GLU A 359 -30.52 20.11 -4.76
N ASP A 360 -31.66 20.07 -4.08
CA ASP A 360 -32.82 19.30 -4.53
C ASP A 360 -33.41 19.82 -5.84
N GLU A 361 -33.25 21.12 -6.15
CA GLU A 361 -33.62 21.73 -7.43
C GLU A 361 -32.88 21.04 -8.60
N LYS A 362 -31.55 20.88 -8.48
CA LYS A 362 -30.74 20.21 -9.50
C LYS A 362 -31.09 18.74 -9.65
N ARG A 363 -31.32 18.06 -8.52
CA ARG A 363 -31.78 16.67 -8.51
C ARG A 363 -33.14 16.54 -9.21
N SER A 364 -34.06 17.49 -8.99
CA SER A 364 -35.37 17.46 -9.63
C SER A 364 -35.27 17.61 -11.14
N ILE A 365 -34.48 18.56 -11.63
CA ILE A 365 -34.25 18.75 -13.07
C ILE A 365 -33.76 17.45 -13.72
N LEU A 366 -32.80 16.76 -13.09
CA LEU A 366 -32.31 15.47 -13.59
C LEU A 366 -33.36 14.36 -13.51
N ARG A 367 -34.13 14.29 -12.41
CA ARG A 367 -35.22 13.31 -12.26
C ARG A 367 -36.28 13.49 -13.33
N ASP A 368 -36.73 14.71 -13.57
CA ASP A 368 -37.78 15.02 -14.52
C ASP A 368 -37.29 14.69 -15.95
N MET A 369 -36.07 15.10 -16.30
CA MET A 369 -35.44 14.71 -17.58
C MET A 369 -35.36 13.19 -17.77
N ILE A 370 -34.94 12.45 -16.74
CA ILE A 370 -34.84 10.99 -16.82
C ILE A 370 -36.22 10.35 -16.96
N LYS A 371 -37.20 10.84 -16.19
CA LYS A 371 -38.58 10.35 -16.21
C LYS A 371 -39.22 10.58 -17.57
N ASP A 372 -39.09 11.77 -18.14
CA ASP A 372 -39.73 12.14 -19.40
C ASP A 372 -39.13 11.36 -20.59
N LYS A 373 -37.81 11.18 -20.62
CA LYS A 373 -37.13 10.54 -21.76
C LYS A 373 -37.03 9.02 -21.67
N TYR A 374 -36.98 8.44 -20.47
CA TYR A 374 -36.66 7.02 -20.27
C TYR A 374 -37.72 6.23 -19.50
N LEU A 375 -38.97 6.70 -19.47
CA LEU A 375 -40.08 6.07 -18.74
C LEU A 375 -40.19 4.54 -18.95
N PRO A 376 -40.14 3.98 -20.18
CA PRO A 376 -40.26 2.53 -20.37
C PRO A 376 -39.12 1.74 -19.70
N TYR A 377 -37.93 2.34 -19.61
CA TYR A 377 -36.76 1.73 -18.98
C TYR A 377 -36.82 1.80 -17.45
N LEU A 378 -37.49 2.82 -16.90
CA LEU A 378 -37.80 2.91 -15.47
C LEU A 378 -38.85 1.88 -15.06
N GLU A 379 -39.91 1.74 -15.85
CA GLU A 379 -41.00 0.78 -15.60
C GLU A 379 -40.52 -0.67 -15.70
N SER A 380 -39.67 -0.98 -16.69
CA SER A 380 -39.04 -2.31 -16.79
C SER A 380 -38.03 -2.61 -15.67
N GLY A 381 -37.70 -1.64 -14.80
CA GLY A 381 -36.67 -1.75 -13.77
C GLY A 381 -35.24 -1.82 -14.32
N PHE A 382 -35.04 -1.51 -15.62
CA PHE A 382 -33.70 -1.44 -16.22
C PHE A 382 -32.95 -0.23 -15.68
N ILE A 383 -33.63 0.90 -15.52
CA ILE A 383 -33.08 2.10 -14.88
C ILE A 383 -33.64 2.20 -13.47
N GLN A 384 -32.75 2.46 -12.52
CA GLN A 384 -33.08 2.83 -11.14
C GLN A 384 -32.34 4.11 -10.80
N VAL A 385 -33.06 5.10 -10.29
CA VAL A 385 -32.48 6.39 -9.88
C VAL A 385 -32.50 6.47 -8.36
N ILE A 386 -31.34 6.69 -7.78
CA ILE A 386 -31.14 6.77 -6.34
C ILE A 386 -30.54 8.11 -5.92
N GLN A 387 -30.78 8.48 -4.67
CA GLN A 387 -30.12 9.61 -4.01
C GLN A 387 -29.76 9.23 -2.57
N ALA A 388 -28.69 9.83 -2.04
CA ALA A 388 -28.28 9.61 -0.66
C ALA A 388 -28.97 10.60 0.28
N PRO A 389 -29.44 10.18 1.47
CA PRO A 389 -29.91 11.11 2.48
C PRO A 389 -28.76 11.96 3.01
N ALA A 390 -29.03 13.21 3.37
CA ALA A 390 -28.01 14.11 3.91
C ALA A 390 -27.33 13.55 5.17
N SER A 391 -28.05 12.76 5.97
CA SER A 391 -27.54 12.07 7.16
C SER A 391 -26.46 11.03 6.86
N PHE A 392 -26.38 10.53 5.62
CA PHE A 392 -25.30 9.64 5.20
C PHE A 392 -23.98 10.39 5.01
N TYR A 393 -23.96 11.70 4.80
CA TYR A 393 -22.69 12.40 4.57
C TYR A 393 -22.00 12.74 5.89
N PRO A 394 -20.69 12.49 6.00
CA PRO A 394 -19.94 12.97 7.15
C PRO A 394 -19.70 14.48 7.02
N SER A 395 -19.10 15.09 8.04
CA SER A 395 -18.63 16.47 7.89
C SER A 395 -17.68 16.59 6.70
N LEU A 396 -18.06 17.46 5.77
CA LEU A 396 -17.24 17.91 4.63
C LEU A 396 -16.60 19.28 4.89
N LYS A 397 -16.57 19.71 6.17
CA LYS A 397 -15.89 20.93 6.64
C LYS A 397 -14.60 20.54 7.37
N ASN A 398 -13.59 21.43 7.34
CA ASN A 398 -12.30 21.24 8.04
C ASN A 398 -11.59 19.93 7.66
N LEU A 399 -11.59 19.61 6.36
CA LEU A 399 -10.99 18.38 5.83
C LEU A 399 -9.45 18.46 5.83
N LYS A 400 -8.80 17.30 5.93
CA LYS A 400 -7.34 17.21 5.90
C LYS A 400 -6.77 17.67 4.55
N SER A 401 -5.85 18.63 4.57
CA SER A 401 -5.12 19.08 3.38
C SER A 401 -3.77 18.37 3.27
N ASN A 402 -3.77 17.18 2.68
CA ASN A 402 -2.58 16.32 2.57
C ASN A 402 -1.71 16.61 1.33
N TYR A 403 -2.24 17.29 0.31
CA TYR A 403 -1.63 17.40 -1.03
C TYR A 403 -1.45 18.82 -1.54
N GLY A 404 -1.68 19.83 -0.70
CA GLY A 404 -1.63 21.24 -1.12
C GLY A 404 -2.75 21.65 -2.09
N ASP A 405 -3.79 20.82 -2.24
CA ASP A 405 -4.99 21.15 -2.99
C ASP A 405 -5.78 22.29 -2.30
N SER A 406 -6.51 23.08 -3.07
CA SER A 406 -7.46 24.07 -2.53
C SER A 406 -8.54 23.39 -1.67
N GLU A 407 -9.10 24.11 -0.69
CA GLU A 407 -10.18 23.58 0.15
C GLU A 407 -11.39 23.13 -0.69
N THR A 408 -11.70 23.85 -1.76
CA THR A 408 -12.76 23.49 -2.72
C THR A 408 -12.50 22.13 -3.38
N ARG A 409 -11.26 21.87 -3.79
CA ARG A 409 -10.85 20.61 -4.42
C ARG A 409 -10.81 19.47 -3.41
N VAL A 410 -10.32 19.71 -2.19
CA VAL A 410 -10.33 18.75 -1.08
C VAL A 410 -11.77 18.34 -0.74
N ARG A 411 -12.68 19.31 -0.64
CA ARG A 411 -14.11 19.06 -0.42
C ARG A 411 -14.72 18.24 -1.55
N TRP A 412 -14.45 18.61 -2.80
CA TRP A 412 -14.96 17.90 -3.98
C TRP A 412 -14.51 16.44 -4.00
N ARG A 413 -13.21 16.14 -3.85
CA ARG A 413 -12.71 14.75 -3.87
C ARG A 413 -13.22 13.93 -2.68
N SER A 414 -13.39 14.56 -1.52
CA SER A 414 -13.88 13.89 -0.31
C SER A 414 -15.36 13.54 -0.45
N LYS A 415 -16.15 14.46 -1.03
CA LYS A 415 -17.56 14.21 -1.38
C LYS A 415 -17.67 13.06 -2.41
N GLN A 416 -16.86 13.09 -3.47
CA GLN A 416 -16.85 12.05 -4.50
C GLN A 416 -16.58 10.65 -3.92
N CYS A 417 -15.69 10.53 -2.93
CA CYS A 417 -15.47 9.26 -2.22
C CYS A 417 -16.75 8.76 -1.54
N VAL A 418 -17.47 9.65 -0.84
CA VAL A 418 -18.71 9.30 -0.14
C VAL A 418 -19.83 8.95 -1.13
N ASP A 419 -19.94 9.69 -2.24
CA ASP A 419 -20.90 9.43 -3.33
C ASP A 419 -20.74 8.02 -3.93
N ILE A 420 -19.50 7.66 -4.27
CA ILE A 420 -19.16 6.34 -4.84
C ILE A 420 -19.40 5.24 -3.81
N ALA A 421 -19.01 5.47 -2.54
CA ALA A 421 -19.25 4.51 -1.48
C ALA A 421 -20.74 4.24 -1.25
N TYR A 422 -21.59 5.27 -1.28
CA TYR A 422 -23.03 5.08 -1.17
C TYR A 422 -23.59 4.26 -2.34
N THR A 423 -23.15 4.58 -3.56
CA THR A 423 -23.56 3.85 -4.77
C THR A 423 -23.19 2.36 -4.67
N PHE A 424 -22.03 2.04 -4.08
CA PHE A 424 -21.59 0.66 -3.85
C PHE A 424 -22.41 -0.06 -2.78
N ILE A 425 -22.73 0.62 -1.69
CA ILE A 425 -23.57 0.07 -0.63
C ILE A 425 -24.97 -0.27 -1.16
N TYR A 426 -25.58 0.64 -1.93
CA TYR A 426 -26.87 0.39 -2.56
C TYR A 426 -26.78 -0.72 -3.62
N GLY A 427 -25.72 -0.72 -4.42
CA GLY A 427 -25.48 -1.74 -5.44
C GLY A 427 -25.19 -3.14 -4.90
N SER A 428 -24.78 -3.25 -3.63
CA SER A 428 -24.49 -4.52 -2.97
C SER A 428 -25.76 -5.35 -2.83
N GLY A 429 -25.78 -6.52 -3.50
CA GLY A 429 -26.90 -7.46 -3.48
C GLY A 429 -27.87 -7.34 -4.67
N LEU A 430 -27.71 -6.35 -5.56
CA LEU A 430 -28.60 -6.20 -6.72
C LEU A 430 -28.29 -7.16 -7.88
N SER A 431 -27.02 -7.49 -8.06
CA SER A 431 -26.49 -8.30 -9.17
C SER A 431 -25.31 -9.16 -8.73
N GLU A 432 -24.86 -10.10 -9.57
CA GLU A 432 -23.62 -10.84 -9.36
C GLU A 432 -22.36 -9.97 -9.50
N TYR A 433 -22.37 -9.08 -10.51
CA TYR A 433 -21.27 -8.16 -10.80
C TYR A 433 -21.74 -6.70 -10.76
N TYR A 434 -20.79 -5.82 -10.50
CA TYR A 434 -20.99 -4.39 -10.54
C TYR A 434 -19.94 -3.72 -11.42
N LEU A 435 -20.36 -2.84 -12.32
CA LEU A 435 -19.49 -2.04 -13.17
C LEU A 435 -19.60 -0.57 -12.75
N HIS A 436 -18.49 0.02 -12.31
CA HIS A 436 -18.42 1.44 -12.04
C HIS A 436 -18.17 2.22 -13.33
N MET A 437 -19.04 3.18 -13.64
CA MET A 437 -18.96 4.04 -14.82
C MET A 437 -19.13 5.52 -14.43
N GLU A 438 -18.79 6.41 -15.36
CA GLU A 438 -19.06 7.86 -15.29
C GLU A 438 -20.21 8.23 -16.24
N ASP A 439 -20.76 9.43 -16.10
CA ASP A 439 -21.93 9.89 -16.85
C ASP A 439 -21.63 10.51 -18.21
N ASP A 440 -20.38 10.45 -18.68
CA ASP A 440 -19.86 11.05 -19.91
C ASP A 440 -19.09 10.06 -20.80
N VAL A 441 -19.65 8.86 -20.93
CA VAL A 441 -19.06 7.72 -21.64
C VAL A 441 -19.93 7.24 -22.80
N ILE A 442 -19.29 6.75 -23.85
CA ILE A 442 -19.94 6.03 -24.94
C ILE A 442 -19.52 4.55 -24.93
N THR A 443 -20.39 3.68 -25.42
CA THR A 443 -20.17 2.23 -25.45
C THR A 443 -20.27 1.65 -26.86
N VAL A 444 -19.71 0.45 -27.06
CA VAL A 444 -19.89 -0.38 -28.27
C VAL A 444 -21.11 -1.28 -28.16
N LYS A 445 -21.62 -1.77 -29.30
CA LYS A 445 -22.75 -2.72 -29.38
C LYS A 445 -22.42 -4.05 -28.70
N GLY A 446 -23.35 -4.59 -27.91
CA GLY A 446 -23.22 -5.88 -27.22
C GLY A 446 -22.22 -5.87 -26.07
N TYR A 447 -22.04 -4.73 -25.41
CA TYR A 447 -21.04 -4.55 -24.36
C TYR A 447 -21.28 -5.46 -23.14
N ILE A 448 -22.53 -5.78 -22.80
CA ILE A 448 -22.87 -6.68 -21.68
C ILE A 448 -22.40 -8.09 -21.99
N THR A 449 -22.64 -8.56 -23.21
CA THR A 449 -22.11 -9.83 -23.71
C THR A 449 -20.58 -9.83 -23.73
N ALA A 450 -19.95 -8.73 -24.17
CA ALA A 450 -18.49 -8.59 -24.14
C ALA A 450 -17.91 -8.67 -22.72
N ILE A 451 -18.59 -8.10 -21.73
CA ILE A 451 -18.23 -8.22 -20.30
C ILE A 451 -18.32 -9.68 -19.85
N ARG A 452 -19.44 -10.36 -20.14
CA ARG A 452 -19.65 -11.77 -19.81
C ARG A 452 -18.56 -12.67 -20.39
N THR A 453 -18.19 -12.45 -21.65
CA THR A 453 -17.12 -13.18 -22.32
C THR A 453 -15.78 -12.96 -21.62
N TYR A 454 -15.43 -11.71 -21.31
CA TYR A 454 -14.15 -11.41 -20.64
C TYR A 454 -14.07 -12.00 -19.22
N ILE A 455 -15.16 -12.01 -18.46
CA ILE A 455 -15.22 -12.69 -17.15
C ILE A 455 -14.92 -14.18 -17.31
N ARG A 456 -15.53 -14.85 -18.31
CA ARG A 456 -15.30 -16.28 -18.60
C ARG A 456 -13.85 -16.56 -18.99
N GLU A 457 -13.24 -15.70 -19.81
CA GLU A 457 -11.81 -15.78 -20.15
C GLU A 457 -10.89 -15.65 -18.92
N LYS A 458 -11.33 -14.95 -17.87
CA LYS A 458 -10.60 -14.79 -16.60
C LYS A 458 -11.01 -15.78 -15.52
N SER A 459 -11.79 -16.81 -15.85
CA SER A 459 -12.22 -17.84 -14.88
C SER A 459 -11.06 -18.59 -14.22
N ASN A 460 -9.94 -18.77 -14.93
CA ASN A 460 -8.74 -19.48 -14.43
C ASN A 460 -7.82 -18.62 -13.56
N VAL A 461 -8.12 -17.33 -13.36
CA VAL A 461 -7.31 -16.42 -12.55
C VAL A 461 -8.16 -15.78 -11.46
N LYS A 462 -7.56 -15.60 -10.28
CA LYS A 462 -8.20 -14.79 -9.23
C LYS A 462 -8.01 -13.32 -9.57
N TRP A 463 -9.10 -12.58 -9.56
CA TRP A 463 -9.13 -11.15 -9.79
C TRP A 463 -10.12 -10.49 -8.83
N VAL A 464 -9.83 -9.23 -8.52
CA VAL A 464 -10.59 -8.30 -7.68
C VAL A 464 -11.30 -7.29 -8.59
N ILE A 465 -10.58 -6.74 -9.58
CA ILE A 465 -11.11 -5.78 -10.56
C ILE A 465 -10.69 -6.18 -11.98
N LEU A 466 -11.67 -6.17 -12.89
CA LEU A 466 -11.44 -6.20 -14.34
C LEU A 466 -11.69 -4.81 -14.93
N GLU A 467 -10.85 -4.38 -15.86
CA GLU A 467 -10.87 -3.03 -16.44
C GLU A 467 -11.34 -3.11 -17.91
N PHE A 468 -12.29 -2.28 -18.29
CA PHE A 468 -12.90 -2.23 -19.64
C PHE A 468 -12.63 -0.92 -20.39
N ALA A 469 -11.87 -0.03 -19.75
CA ALA A 469 -11.28 1.18 -20.29
C ALA A 469 -9.83 1.29 -19.79
N SER A 470 -8.94 1.92 -20.56
CA SER A 470 -7.53 2.06 -20.18
C SER A 470 -7.23 3.29 -19.32
N LEU A 471 -8.19 4.23 -19.22
CA LEU A 471 -8.03 5.53 -18.56
C LEU A 471 -9.11 5.71 -17.49
N GLY A 472 -8.74 6.33 -16.37
CA GLY A 472 -9.68 6.67 -15.30
C GLY A 472 -10.08 5.52 -14.37
N THR A 473 -11.04 5.81 -13.50
CA THR A 473 -11.70 4.84 -12.59
C THR A 473 -12.98 4.25 -13.15
N PHE A 474 -13.50 4.79 -14.26
CA PHE A 474 -14.62 4.21 -14.97
C PHE A 474 -14.23 2.90 -15.69
N GLY A 475 -15.24 2.09 -16.03
CA GLY A 475 -15.03 0.80 -16.68
C GLY A 475 -14.44 -0.25 -15.73
N GLN A 476 -14.56 -0.08 -14.42
CA GLN A 476 -14.04 -1.02 -13.43
C GLN A 476 -15.12 -1.97 -12.94
N LEU A 477 -14.96 -3.25 -13.27
CA LEU A 477 -15.87 -4.33 -12.91
C LEU A 477 -15.38 -5.01 -11.63
N LEU A 478 -16.29 -5.12 -10.67
CA LEU A 478 -16.13 -5.73 -9.35
C LEU A 478 -17.14 -6.87 -9.17
N ARG A 479 -16.85 -7.76 -8.24
CA ARG A 479 -17.84 -8.71 -7.71
C ARG A 479 -18.75 -7.96 -6.74
N ALA A 480 -20.07 -8.22 -6.78
CA ALA A 480 -20.98 -7.55 -5.87
C ALA A 480 -20.66 -7.81 -4.38
N TYR A 481 -20.16 -9.01 -4.04
CA TYR A 481 -19.77 -9.35 -2.67
C TYR A 481 -18.60 -8.50 -2.13
N ASP A 482 -17.79 -7.88 -3.00
CA ASP A 482 -16.67 -7.03 -2.60
C ASP A 482 -17.08 -5.57 -2.35
N LEU A 483 -18.30 -5.16 -2.77
CA LEU A 483 -18.74 -3.77 -2.77
C LEU A 483 -18.80 -3.17 -1.36
N ASP A 484 -19.39 -3.86 -0.39
CA ASP A 484 -19.49 -3.32 0.98
C ASP A 484 -18.12 -3.10 1.60
N ARG A 485 -17.20 -4.04 1.38
CA ARG A 485 -15.83 -3.94 1.89
C ARG A 485 -15.08 -2.79 1.22
N LEU A 486 -15.24 -2.61 -0.09
CA LEU A 486 -14.64 -1.50 -0.81
C LEU A 486 -15.27 -0.16 -0.40
N ALA A 487 -16.58 -0.09 -0.22
CA ALA A 487 -17.27 1.11 0.25
C ALA A 487 -16.78 1.53 1.63
N GLN A 488 -16.68 0.60 2.59
CA GLN A 488 -16.12 0.87 3.91
C GLN A 488 -14.66 1.33 3.83
N PHE A 489 -13.85 0.71 2.98
CA PHE A 489 -12.47 1.13 2.75
C PHE A 489 -12.40 2.56 2.20
N ILE A 490 -13.25 2.92 1.26
CA ILE A 490 -13.33 4.28 0.70
C ILE A 490 -13.77 5.28 1.78
N LEU A 491 -14.83 4.95 2.53
CA LEU A 491 -15.34 5.78 3.62
C LEU A 491 -14.33 5.97 4.75
N PHE A 492 -13.43 5.00 4.97
CA PHE A 492 -12.39 5.13 5.98
C PHE A 492 -11.33 6.19 5.60
N PHE A 493 -11.07 6.37 4.30
CA PHE A 493 -10.03 7.26 3.79
C PHE A 493 -10.57 8.44 2.98
N TYR A 494 -11.86 8.76 3.10
CA TYR A 494 -12.53 9.77 2.28
C TYR A 494 -11.87 11.16 2.37
N GLN A 495 -11.35 11.53 3.55
CA GLN A 495 -10.63 12.80 3.75
C GLN A 495 -9.19 12.71 3.25
N ASP A 496 -8.60 11.52 3.30
CA ASP A 496 -7.15 11.31 3.21
C ASP A 496 -6.65 11.11 1.79
N GLN A 497 -7.41 10.44 0.92
CA GLN A 497 -6.98 10.05 -0.43
C GLN A 497 -8.09 10.30 -1.46
N PRO A 498 -7.76 10.58 -2.74
CA PRO A 498 -8.74 10.53 -3.82
C PRO A 498 -9.17 9.10 -4.14
N VAL A 499 -10.37 8.93 -4.67
CA VAL A 499 -10.98 7.63 -4.95
C VAL A 499 -10.15 6.76 -5.91
N ASP A 500 -9.52 7.36 -6.93
CA ASP A 500 -8.68 6.64 -7.89
C ASP A 500 -7.54 5.88 -7.23
N TRP A 501 -6.93 6.50 -6.23
CA TRP A 501 -5.83 5.90 -5.49
C TRP A 501 -6.33 4.81 -4.55
N LEU A 502 -7.54 4.97 -4.00
CA LEU A 502 -8.16 3.98 -3.13
C LEU A 502 -8.48 2.68 -3.89
N PHE A 503 -8.97 2.75 -5.12
CA PHE A 503 -9.17 1.55 -5.94
C PHE A 503 -7.86 0.83 -6.25
N SER A 504 -6.80 1.58 -6.59
CA SER A 504 -5.48 0.98 -6.81
C SER A 504 -4.97 0.28 -5.55
N LYS A 505 -5.03 0.97 -4.40
CA LYS A 505 -4.62 0.40 -3.11
C LYS A 505 -5.45 -0.82 -2.72
N PHE A 506 -6.76 -0.81 -2.98
CA PHE A 506 -7.62 -1.94 -2.70
C PHE A 506 -7.27 -3.17 -3.54
N LYS A 507 -6.93 -2.99 -4.83
CA LYS A 507 -6.40 -4.07 -5.68
C LYS A 507 -5.10 -4.63 -5.10
N ASP A 508 -4.18 -3.75 -4.72
CA ASP A 508 -2.87 -4.14 -4.18
C ASP A 508 -3.00 -4.92 -2.87
N LEU A 509 -3.85 -4.43 -1.95
CA LEU A 509 -4.14 -5.07 -0.66
C LEU A 509 -4.82 -6.43 -0.82
N ASN A 510 -5.61 -6.62 -1.88
CA ASN A 510 -6.21 -7.91 -2.22
C ASN A 510 -5.35 -8.76 -3.17
N ALA A 511 -4.04 -8.50 -3.19
CA ALA A 511 -3.03 -9.26 -3.92
C ALA A 511 -3.20 -9.28 -5.45
N GLN A 512 -3.93 -8.32 -6.04
CA GLN A 512 -3.98 -8.13 -7.49
C GLN A 512 -2.99 -7.04 -7.93
N GLN A 513 -1.76 -7.45 -8.20
CA GLN A 513 -0.71 -6.56 -8.74
C GLN A 513 -0.82 -6.37 -10.25
N LYS A 514 -1.37 -7.36 -10.96
CA LYS A 514 -1.52 -7.33 -12.43
C LYS A 514 -2.83 -6.63 -12.80
N LYS A 515 -2.75 -5.68 -13.73
CA LYS A 515 -3.94 -5.10 -14.37
C LYS A 515 -4.53 -6.08 -15.37
N TYR A 516 -5.83 -6.33 -15.27
CA TYR A 516 -6.59 -7.14 -16.22
C TYR A 516 -7.51 -6.23 -17.03
N ILE A 517 -6.96 -5.69 -18.11
CA ILE A 517 -7.68 -4.78 -19.00
C ILE A 517 -8.16 -5.57 -20.23
N ARG A 518 -9.44 -5.47 -20.58
CA ARG A 518 -9.95 -5.98 -21.85
C ARG A 518 -9.42 -5.11 -22.98
N LYS A 519 -8.92 -5.75 -24.04
CA LYS A 519 -8.53 -5.07 -25.29
C LYS A 519 -9.27 -5.73 -26.46
N PRO A 520 -9.90 -4.96 -27.36
CA PRO A 520 -10.05 -3.49 -27.33
C PRO A 520 -10.85 -2.98 -26.12
N SER A 521 -10.79 -1.69 -25.81
CA SER A 521 -11.68 -1.10 -24.79
C SER A 521 -13.12 -1.09 -25.34
N ILE A 522 -14.12 -1.28 -24.47
CA ILE A 522 -15.56 -1.20 -24.86
C ILE A 522 -16.21 0.13 -24.47
N PHE A 523 -15.52 0.94 -23.67
CA PHE A 523 -15.98 2.26 -23.25
C PHE A 523 -14.98 3.33 -23.63
N GLN A 524 -15.49 4.52 -23.94
CA GLN A 524 -14.71 5.70 -24.29
C GLN A 524 -15.28 6.93 -23.58
N HIS A 525 -14.41 7.68 -22.91
CA HIS A 525 -14.76 8.97 -22.30
C HIS A 525 -14.98 10.03 -23.38
N LYS A 526 -16.04 10.81 -23.27
CA LYS A 526 -16.37 11.92 -24.17
C LYS A 526 -16.38 13.27 -23.47
N GLY A 527 -16.44 13.29 -22.13
CA GLY A 527 -16.49 14.51 -21.33
C GLY A 527 -15.29 15.44 -21.57
N ILE A 528 -15.60 16.74 -21.71
CA ILE A 528 -14.61 17.82 -21.80
C ILE A 528 -14.68 18.69 -20.54
N GLN A 529 -15.82 18.68 -19.83
CA GLN A 529 -16.06 19.45 -18.61
C GLN A 529 -16.16 18.57 -17.37
N SER A 530 -15.27 18.81 -16.40
CA SER A 530 -15.25 18.14 -15.10
C SER A 530 -16.45 18.53 -14.24
N SER A 531 -16.89 17.64 -13.33
CA SER A 531 -17.87 17.98 -12.29
C SER A 531 -17.35 18.97 -11.23
N LEU A 532 -16.03 19.17 -11.18
CA LEU A 532 -15.40 20.29 -10.45
C LEU A 532 -15.48 21.57 -11.29
N LYS A 533 -16.18 22.60 -10.78
CA LYS A 533 -16.31 23.92 -11.41
C LYS A 533 -14.93 24.50 -11.80
N GLY A 534 -14.81 24.96 -13.04
CA GLY A 534 -13.60 25.60 -13.58
C GLY A 534 -12.49 24.65 -14.03
N LYS A 535 -12.66 23.33 -13.95
CA LYS A 535 -11.68 22.36 -14.46
C LYS A 535 -12.08 21.85 -15.85
N ASN A 536 -11.42 22.36 -16.88
CA ASN A 536 -11.51 21.79 -18.23
C ASN A 536 -10.62 20.54 -18.33
N MET A 537 -11.15 19.48 -18.93
CA MET A 537 -10.40 18.25 -19.18
C MET A 537 -10.00 18.21 -20.66
N ALA A 538 -8.76 17.80 -20.92
CA ALA A 538 -8.35 17.49 -22.29
C ALA A 538 -9.21 16.33 -22.83
N HIS A 539 -9.52 16.33 -24.13
CA HIS A 539 -10.24 15.23 -24.76
C HIS A 539 -9.37 13.96 -24.76
N TRP A 540 -9.61 13.06 -23.82
CA TRP A 540 -8.82 11.84 -23.64
C TRP A 540 -9.40 10.69 -24.46
N VAL A 541 -8.79 10.39 -25.61
CA VAL A 541 -9.18 9.27 -26.47
C VAL A 541 -8.38 8.01 -26.12
N ASP A 542 -9.07 6.91 -25.81
CA ASP A 542 -8.47 5.59 -25.67
C ASP A 542 -8.13 5.05 -27.06
N LYS A 543 -6.83 4.94 -27.35
CA LYS A 543 -6.32 4.45 -28.64
C LYS A 543 -6.75 3.03 -28.99
N THR A 544 -7.20 2.25 -28.00
CA THR A 544 -7.63 0.86 -28.18
C THR A 544 -9.14 0.71 -28.31
N PHE A 545 -9.91 1.81 -28.17
CA PHE A 545 -11.34 1.80 -28.44
C PHE A 545 -11.60 1.81 -29.94
N ILE A 546 -12.47 0.91 -30.40
CA ILE A 546 -12.92 0.85 -31.79
C ILE A 546 -14.41 1.15 -31.80
N ASP A 547 -14.77 2.31 -32.35
CA ASP A 547 -16.16 2.73 -32.51
C ASP A 547 -16.84 1.90 -33.60
N THR A 548 -17.52 0.83 -33.18
CA THR A 548 -18.27 -0.06 -34.08
C THR A 548 -19.46 0.65 -34.75
N ASN A 549 -19.93 1.77 -34.19
CA ASN A 549 -21.08 2.50 -34.72
C ASN A 549 -20.68 3.41 -35.91
N LYS A 550 -19.41 3.81 -36.00
CA LYS A 550 -18.85 4.51 -37.17
C LYS A 550 -18.48 3.57 -38.31
N ALA A 551 -18.11 2.32 -38.01
CA ALA A 551 -17.71 1.34 -39.03
C ALA A 551 -18.87 0.92 -39.94
N SER A 552 -20.10 0.90 -39.43
CA SER A 552 -21.31 0.60 -40.22
C SER A 552 -21.73 1.70 -41.20
N GLY A 553 -21.20 2.92 -41.07
CA GLY A 553 -21.57 4.07 -41.92
C GLY A 553 -20.72 4.27 -43.18
N LYS A 554 -19.63 3.50 -43.37
CA LYS A 554 -18.69 3.70 -44.49
C LYS A 554 -18.90 2.80 -45.71
N ASN A 555 -19.93 1.94 -45.73
CA ASN A 555 -20.20 1.04 -46.86
C ASN A 555 -21.35 1.49 -47.79
N GLN A 556 -21.76 2.76 -47.75
CA GLN A 556 -22.76 3.32 -48.69
C GLN A 556 -22.35 4.68 -49.23
N SER A 557 -21.20 4.79 -49.91
CA SER A 557 -20.91 5.90 -50.84
C SER A 557 -19.59 5.73 -51.60
N SER A 558 -19.51 4.75 -52.50
CA SER A 558 -18.62 4.80 -53.68
C SER A 558 -18.77 3.57 -54.58
N GLY A 559 -19.96 3.40 -55.17
CA GLY A 559 -20.16 2.56 -56.34
C GLY A 559 -20.44 3.43 -57.56
N LYS A 560 -19.39 3.93 -58.21
CA LYS A 560 -19.42 4.36 -59.62
C LYS A 560 -18.54 3.38 -60.40
N VAL A 561 -19.18 2.47 -61.13
CA VAL A 561 -19.00 2.30 -62.58
C VAL A 561 -20.40 2.10 -63.15
#